data_AF-A0A6D2G4B4-F1
#
_entry.id   AF-A0A6D2G4B4-F1
#
_cell.length_a   1.000
_cell.length_b   1.000
_cell.length_c   1.000
_cell.angle_alpha   90.00
_cell.angle_beta   90.00
_cell.angle_gamma   90.00
#
_symmetry.space_group_name_H-M   'P 1'
#
loop_
_entity.id
_entity.type
_entity.pdbx_description
1 polymer ?
#
loop_
_entity_poly.entity_id
_entity_poly.type
_entity_poly.pdbx_seq_one_letter_code
_entity_poly.pdbx_strand_id
1 'polypeptide(L)'
;MLLAMALLIIGLLLVAYGADRLVFAASILCRTFGIPPLIIGMTVVSIGTSLPEIIVSAAASLHGQLDLAVGAALGSNITNILLIFRAGGAGSPFYRAFRCFTSRIAINVIC
;
A
#
# COMPACT_ATOMS: atom_id res chain seq x y z
N MET A 1 -22.36 18.95 4.40
CA MET A 1 -21.25 18.50 5.28
C MET A 1 -21.33 17.01 5.60
N LEU A 2 -22.48 16.50 6.07
CA LEU A 2 -22.66 15.06 6.33
C LEU A 2 -22.38 14.18 5.09
N LEU A 3 -22.87 14.60 3.91
CA LEU A 3 -22.66 13.90 2.64
C LEU A 3 -21.18 13.80 2.25
N ALA A 4 -20.41 14.88 2.43
CA ALA A 4 -18.98 14.88 2.12
C ALA A 4 -18.20 13.93 3.05
N MET A 5 -18.56 13.91 4.34
CA MET A 5 -17.98 12.97 5.32
C MET A 5 -18.29 11.51 4.94
N ALA A 6 -19.53 11.23 4.53
CA ALA A 6 -19.94 9.90 4.09
C ALA A 6 -19.19 9.45 2.83
N LEU A 7 -19.07 10.34 1.84
CA LEU A 7 -18.31 10.07 0.60
C LEU A 7 -16.83 9.82 0.88
N LEU A 8 -16.22 10.55 1.83
CA LEU A 8 -14.84 10.32 2.27
C LEU A 8 -14.68 8.91 2.85
N ILE A 9 -15.52 8.54 3.81
CA ILE A 9 -15.46 7.22 4.47
C ILE A 9 -15.65 6.09 3.45
N ILE A 10 -16.65 6.22 2.58
CA ILE A 10 -16.91 5.22 1.53
C ILE A 10 -15.72 5.13 0.57
N GLY A 11 -15.18 6.25 0.12
CA GLY A 11 -14.02 6.28 -0.77
C GLY A 11 -12.79 5.62 -0.15
N LEU A 12 -12.53 5.89 1.13
CA LEU A 12 -11.41 5.28 1.87
C LEU A 12 -11.55 3.76 1.98
N LEU A 13 -12.75 3.27 2.29
CA LEU A 13 -13.05 1.83 2.34
C LEU A 13 -12.89 1.17 0.97
N LEU A 14 -13.35 1.84 -0.09
CA LEU A 14 -13.26 1.33 -1.46
C LEU A 14 -11.81 1.20 -1.93
N VAL A 15 -10.98 2.20 -1.61
CA VAL A 15 -9.54 2.19 -1.91
C VAL A 15 -8.83 1.08 -1.13
N ALA A 16 -9.10 0.95 0.18
CA ALA A 16 -8.52 -0.11 1.01
C ALA A 16 -8.86 -1.51 0.47
N TYR A 17 -10.14 -1.73 0.15
CA TYR A 17 -10.60 -2.99 -0.43
C TYR A 17 -9.98 -3.26 -1.81
N GLY A 18 -9.83 -2.22 -2.64
CA GLY A 18 -9.17 -2.31 -3.95
C GLY A 18 -7.70 -2.71 -3.84
N ALA A 19 -6.98 -2.14 -2.87
CA ALA A 19 -5.58 -2.47 -2.62
C ALA A 19 -5.40 -3.94 -2.21
N ASP A 20 -6.22 -4.44 -1.28
CA ASP A 20 -6.18 -5.86 -0.88
C ASP A 20 -6.45 -6.81 -2.06
N ARG A 21 -7.44 -6.47 -2.91
CA ARG A 21 -7.77 -7.27 -4.09
C ARG A 21 -6.67 -7.25 -5.15
N LEU A 22 -6.00 -6.12 -5.34
CA LEU A 22 -4.85 -5.99 -6.24
C LEU A 22 -3.72 -6.93 -5.81
N VAL A 23 -3.37 -6.95 -4.53
CA VAL A 23 -2.33 -7.82 -3.98
C VAL A 23 -2.69 -9.30 -4.14
N PHE A 24 -3.95 -9.65 -3.85
CA PHE A 24 -4.45 -11.01 -4.03
C PHE A 24 -4.37 -11.46 -5.50
N ALA A 25 -4.83 -10.65 -6.44
CA ALA A 25 -4.75 -10.96 -7.88
C ALA A 25 -3.30 -11.08 -8.37
N ALA A 26 -2.40 -10.20 -7.91
CA ALA A 26 -0.98 -10.26 -8.23
C ALA A 26 -0.32 -11.56 -7.75
N SER A 27 -0.72 -12.05 -6.57
CA SER A 27 -0.22 -13.32 -6.03
C SER A 27 -0.67 -14.54 -6.85
N ILE A 28 -1.90 -14.53 -7.37
CA ILE A 28 -2.43 -15.58 -8.25
C ILE A 28 -1.70 -15.58 -9.59
N LEU A 29 -1.49 -14.41 -10.19
CA LEU A 29 -0.71 -14.29 -11.43
C LEU A 29 0.68 -14.89 -11.26
N CYS A 30 1.32 -14.64 -10.12
CA CYS A 30 2.64 -15.15 -9.81
C CYS A 30 2.74 -16.69 -9.91
N ARG A 31 1.71 -17.39 -9.40
CA ARG A 31 1.63 -18.86 -9.48
C ARG A 31 1.55 -19.36 -10.92
N THR A 32 0.83 -18.66 -11.78
CA THR A 32 0.68 -19.04 -13.20
C THR A 32 1.94 -18.77 -14.02
N PHE A 33 2.69 -17.72 -13.69
CA PHE A 33 3.93 -17.35 -14.40
C PHE A 33 5.20 -18.03 -13.87
N GLY A 34 5.11 -18.81 -12.77
CA GLY A 34 6.27 -19.50 -12.18
C GLY A 34 7.33 -18.56 -11.59
N ILE A 35 6.97 -17.29 -11.34
CA ILE A 35 7.85 -16.29 -10.77
C ILE A 35 7.82 -16.41 -9.25
N PRO A 36 8.93 -16.17 -8.53
CA PRO A 36 8.90 -16.10 -7.08
C PRO A 36 7.97 -14.97 -6.59
N PRO A 37 7.00 -15.26 -5.71
CA PRO A 37 6.05 -14.27 -5.17
C PRO A 37 6.71 -13.11 -4.44
N LEU A 38 7.95 -13.30 -3.98
CA LEU A 38 8.77 -12.24 -3.38
C LEU A 38 9.08 -11.12 -4.39
N ILE A 39 9.37 -11.45 -5.65
CA ILE A 39 9.72 -10.45 -6.67
C ILE A 39 8.50 -9.59 -7.00
N ILE A 40 7.32 -10.21 -7.16
CA ILE A 40 6.06 -9.50 -7.40
C ILE A 40 5.64 -8.68 -6.17
N GLY A 41 5.84 -9.21 -4.96
CA GLY A 41 5.60 -8.50 -3.71
C GLY A 41 6.44 -7.22 -3.57
N MET A 42 7.69 -7.26 -4.01
CA MET A 42 8.59 -6.10 -3.94
C MET A 42 8.39 -5.10 -5.09
N THR A 43 7.74 -5.50 -6.19
CA THR A 43 7.59 -4.66 -7.39
C THR A 43 6.15 -4.21 -7.60
N VAL A 44 5.26 -5.11 -8.00
CA VAL A 44 3.87 -4.80 -8.35
C VAL A 44 3.07 -4.38 -7.11
N VAL A 45 3.23 -5.11 -6.01
CA VAL A 45 2.49 -4.84 -4.77
C VAL A 45 2.95 -3.54 -4.13
N SER A 46 4.26 -3.27 -4.10
CA SER A 46 4.81 -2.02 -3.54
C SER A 46 4.34 -0.79 -4.32
N ILE A 47 4.30 -0.87 -5.66
CA ILE A 47 3.72 0.18 -6.51
C ILE A 47 2.21 0.28 -6.27
N GLY A 48 1.52 -0.85 -6.14
CA GLY A 48 0.09 -0.92 -5.86
C GLY A 48 -0.33 -0.25 -4.56
N THR A 49 0.50 -0.30 -3.52
CA THR A 49 0.21 0.37 -2.24
C THR A 49 0.35 1.89 -2.30
N SER A 50 1.14 2.43 -3.24
CA SER A 50 1.33 3.88 -3.43
C SER A 50 0.45 4.48 -4.54
N LEU A 51 -0.25 3.62 -5.28
CA LEU A 51 -1.13 4.00 -6.38
C LEU A 51 -2.26 4.96 -5.95
N PRO A 52 -2.93 4.73 -4.79
CA PRO A 52 -3.96 5.64 -4.31
C PRO A 52 -3.43 7.05 -4.05
N GLU A 53 -2.24 7.20 -3.47
CA GLU A 53 -1.65 8.51 -3.21
C GLU A 53 -1.27 9.24 -4.49
N ILE A 54 -0.76 8.50 -5.48
CA ILE A 54 -0.48 9.05 -6.81
C ILE A 54 -1.77 9.56 -7.44
N ILE A 55 -2.87 8.79 -7.37
CA ILE A 55 -4.18 9.19 -7.89
C ILE A 55 -4.71 10.42 -7.17
N VAL A 56 -4.66 10.46 -5.84
CA VAL A 56 -5.14 11.61 -5.04
C VAL A 56 -4.32 12.87 -5.34
N SER A 57 -2.99 12.75 -5.40
CA SER A 57 -2.10 13.87 -5.69
C SER A 57 -2.27 14.38 -7.12
N ALA A 58 -2.41 13.47 -8.09
CA ALA A 58 -2.67 13.81 -9.48
C ALA A 58 -4.05 14.47 -9.65
N ALA A 59 -5.10 13.93 -9.03
CA ALA A 59 -6.44 14.52 -9.07
C ALA A 59 -6.43 15.93 -8.45
N ALA A 60 -5.81 16.12 -7.29
CA ALA A 60 -5.70 17.43 -6.65
C ALA A 60 -4.96 18.45 -7.52
N SER A 61 -3.89 18.04 -8.20
CA SER A 61 -3.15 18.87 -9.16
C SER A 61 -4.01 19.29 -10.36
N LEU A 62 -4.79 18.34 -10.92
CA LEU A 62 -5.71 18.61 -12.03
C LEU A 62 -6.85 19.57 -11.65
N HIS A 63 -7.27 19.58 -10.39
CA HIS A 63 -8.26 20.51 -9.85
C HIS A 63 -7.67 21.87 -9.41
N GLY A 64 -6.38 22.13 -9.67
CA GLY A 64 -5.70 23.38 -9.29
C GLY A 64 -5.42 23.52 -7.80
N GLN A 65 -5.56 22.45 -7.02
CA GLN A 65 -5.36 22.43 -5.57
C GLN A 65 -3.97 21.91 -5.23
N LEU A 66 -2.95 22.70 -5.56
CA LEU A 66 -1.54 22.35 -5.37
C LEU A 66 -1.19 22.08 -3.89
N ASP A 67 -1.77 22.83 -2.95
CA ASP A 67 -1.56 22.61 -1.51
C ASP A 67 -2.01 21.21 -1.06
N LEU A 68 -3.13 20.72 -1.61
CA LEU A 68 -3.63 19.38 -1.34
C LEU A 68 -2.78 18.30 -2.00
N ALA A 69 -2.30 18.55 -3.23
CA ALA A 69 -1.41 17.62 -3.93
C ALA A 69 -0.08 17.44 -3.20
N VAL A 70 0.54 18.54 -2.77
CA VAL A 70 1.81 18.53 -2.01
C VAL A 70 1.59 17.96 -0.61
N GLY A 71 0.48 18.31 0.05
CA GLY A 71 0.11 17.77 1.34
C GLY A 71 -0.08 16.25 1.32
N ALA A 72 -0.74 15.71 0.28
CA ALA A 72 -0.92 14.27 0.09
C ALA A 72 0.41 13.55 -0.15
N ALA A 73 1.27 14.09 -1.03
CA ALA A 73 2.58 13.50 -1.34
C ALA A 73 3.54 13.49 -0.14
N LEU A 74 3.66 14.63 0.56
CA LEU A 74 4.54 14.74 1.73
C LEU A 74 3.97 13.97 2.93
N GLY A 75 2.66 14.05 3.15
CA GLY A 75 1.97 13.40 4.26
C GLY A 75 2.12 11.88 4.22
N SER A 76 1.97 11.24 3.05
CA SER A 76 2.16 9.79 2.94
C SER A 76 3.60 9.38 3.22
N ASN A 77 4.60 10.08 2.65
CA ASN A 77 6.01 9.76 2.88
C ASN A 77 6.42 9.93 4.36
N ILE A 78 5.99 11.01 5.00
CA ILE A 78 6.26 11.26 6.43
C ILE A 78 5.60 10.18 7.28
N THR A 79 4.34 9.85 6.99
CA THR A 79 3.60 8.82 7.73
C THR A 79 4.25 7.45 7.57
N ASN A 80 4.71 7.10 6.37
CA ASN A 80 5.38 5.83 6.08
C ASN A 80 6.71 5.73 6.86
N ILE A 81 7.53 6.78 6.83
CA ILE A 81 8.79 6.82 7.59
C ILE A 81 8.52 6.76 9.10
N LEU A 82 7.57 7.54 9.62
CA LEU A 82 7.23 7.55 11.04
C LEU A 82 6.64 6.22 11.52
N LEU A 83 5.81 5.56 10.71
CA LEU A 83 5.26 4.24 11.01
C LEU A 83 6.37 3.18 11.07
N ILE A 84 7.27 3.17 10.09
CA ILE A 84 8.41 2.23 10.07
C ILE A 84 9.36 2.50 11.24
N PHE A 85 9.70 3.77 11.50
CA PHE A 85 10.62 4.16 12.56
C PHE A 85 10.02 3.87 13.95
N ARG A 86 8.75 4.21 14.16
CA ARG A 86 8.05 3.91 15.43
C ARG A 86 7.85 2.41 15.63
N ALA A 87 7.59 1.65 14.58
CA ALA A 87 7.55 0.18 14.66
C ALA A 87 8.94 -0.43 14.93
N GLY A 88 10.04 0.24 14.53
CA GLY A 88 11.41 -0.20 14.79
C GLY A 88 11.91 0.11 16.21
N GLY A 89 11.40 1.17 16.83
CA GLY A 89 11.97 1.80 18.04
C GLY A 89 11.65 1.17 19.41
N ALA A 90 10.87 0.09 19.50
CA ALA A 90 10.49 -0.50 20.79
C ALA A 90 10.97 -1.94 21.01
N GLY A 91 11.85 -2.46 20.15
CA GLY A 91 12.39 -3.82 20.28
C GLY A 91 12.28 -4.64 19.01
N SER A 92 12.93 -4.19 17.94
CA SER A 92 13.43 -5.10 16.88
C SER A 92 12.46 -6.13 16.24
N PRO A 93 11.33 -5.74 15.62
CA PRO A 93 10.56 -6.65 14.77
C PRO A 93 10.72 -6.37 13.27
N PHE A 94 11.23 -5.22 12.82
CA PHE A 94 11.24 -4.85 11.39
C PHE A 94 12.06 -5.82 10.52
N TYR A 95 13.26 -6.20 10.96
CA TYR A 95 14.09 -7.21 10.28
C TYR A 95 13.54 -8.64 10.42
N ARG A 96 12.75 -8.94 11.46
CA ARG A 96 12.02 -10.23 11.58
C ARG A 96 10.78 -10.28 10.69
N ALA A 97 10.07 -9.17 10.50
CA ALA A 97 8.92 -9.07 9.62
C ALA A 97 9.31 -9.28 8.15
N PHE A 98 10.46 -8.75 7.72
CA PHE A 98 11.01 -9.02 6.39
C PHE A 98 11.33 -10.53 6.20
N ARG A 99 11.90 -11.18 7.22
CA ARG A 99 12.19 -12.63 7.21
C ARG A 99 10.93 -13.50 7.34
N CYS A 100 9.89 -13.01 8.03
CA CYS A 100 8.61 -13.68 8.18
C CYS A 100 7.74 -13.51 6.92
N PHE A 101 7.81 -12.38 6.20
CA PHE A 101 7.14 -12.17 4.93
C PHE A 101 7.65 -13.15 3.85
N THR A 102 8.96 -13.38 3.77
CA THR A 102 9.56 -14.48 2.97
C THR A 102 9.01 -15.85 3.39
N SER A 103 8.90 -16.12 4.69
CA SER A 103 8.45 -17.43 5.19
C SER A 103 6.94 -17.67 5.04
N ARG A 104 6.11 -16.63 5.14
CA ARG A 104 4.64 -16.72 5.10
C ARG A 104 4.10 -16.72 3.67
N ILE A 105 4.78 -16.04 2.75
CA ILE A 105 4.52 -16.17 1.31
C ILE A 105 4.94 -17.56 0.81
N ALA A 106 6.06 -18.12 1.29
CA ALA A 106 6.45 -19.49 0.92
C ALA A 106 5.42 -20.54 1.39
N ILE A 107 4.87 -20.38 2.60
CA ILE A 107 3.89 -21.34 3.17
C ILE A 107 2.50 -21.23 2.52
N ASN A 108 2.02 -20.01 2.20
CA ASN A 108 0.72 -19.83 1.54
C ASN A 108 0.74 -20.01 0.02
N VAL A 109 1.92 -20.27 -0.59
CA VAL A 109 2.07 -20.53 -2.02
C VAL A 109 2.36 -22.01 -2.33
N ILE A 110 2.80 -22.78 -1.33
CA ILE A 110 3.07 -24.23 -1.45
C ILE A 110 1.87 -25.10 -1.02
N CYS A 111 0.88 -24.54 -0.31
CA CYS A 111 -0.46 -25.15 -0.18
C CYS A 111 -1.45 -24.54 -1.19
#